data_AF-A0A841RC30-F1
#
_entry.id   AF-A0A841RC30-F1
#
_cell.length_a   1.000
_cell.length_b   1.000
_cell.length_c   1.000
_cell.angle_alpha   90.00
_cell.angle_beta   90.00
_cell.angle_gamma   90.00
#
_symmetry.space_group_name_H-M   'P 1'
#
loop_
_entity.id
_entity.type
_entity.pdbx_description
1 polymer ?
#
loop_
_entity_poly.entity_id
_entity_poly.type
_entity_poly.pdbx_seq_one_letter_code
_entity_poly.pdbx_strand_id
1 'polypeptide(L)'
;MKDLSFYSVIAVNTVILVRYTVLTVRKRIEPSLAMWIFFSIAVVGSLFSYLFDGDFSPLDNILNTSDIVLCLTLSAVIYFFGGREARFNRFEKLCLALVSLILTYWYFSKAHFTTNLSLQLIQFIAYLPVYYRMWKAGRNTESFLTWTLLFIVSVISLFDAKGTLAMIYSIRATACTAILLLLMIRLEIKKEPAEAGSRNKKRRIEKDLSRC
;
A
#
# COMPACT_ATOMS: atom_id res chain seq x y z
N MET A 1 14.88 0.74 23.00
CA MET A 1 13.92 1.18 21.95
C MET A 1 14.17 0.48 20.63
N LYS A 2 15.41 0.43 20.12
CA LYS A 2 15.80 -0.32 18.90
C LYS A 2 15.27 -1.75 18.85
N ASP A 3 15.56 -2.56 19.87
CA ASP A 3 15.11 -3.97 19.88
C ASP A 3 13.57 -4.08 19.85
N LEU A 4 12.89 -3.22 20.61
CA LEU A 4 11.43 -3.17 20.63
C LEU A 4 10.85 -2.78 19.26
N SER A 5 11.40 -1.75 18.63
CA SER A 5 11.04 -1.32 17.28
C SER A 5 11.25 -2.45 16.27
N PHE A 6 12.44 -3.06 16.27
CA PHE A 6 12.81 -4.18 15.41
C PHE A 6 11.81 -5.35 15.51
N TYR A 7 11.57 -5.87 16.72
CA TYR A 7 10.64 -6.97 16.92
C TYR A 7 9.20 -6.59 16.59
N SER A 8 8.78 -5.36 16.90
CA SER A 8 7.43 -4.87 16.60
C SER A 8 7.20 -4.77 15.09
N VAL A 9 8.16 -4.23 14.34
CA VAL A 9 8.07 -4.09 12.88
C VAL A 9 7.95 -5.46 12.22
N ILE A 10 8.82 -6.41 12.60
CA ILE A 10 8.78 -7.76 12.04
C ILE A 10 7.47 -8.47 12.40
N ALA A 11 7.04 -8.41 13.66
CA ALA A 11 5.80 -9.06 14.10
C ALA A 11 4.58 -8.49 13.36
N VAL A 12 4.46 -7.16 13.27
CA VAL A 12 3.35 -6.51 12.60
C VAL A 12 3.36 -6.79 11.10
N ASN A 13 4.51 -6.70 10.43
CA ASN A 13 4.62 -7.03 9.00
C ASN A 13 4.33 -8.50 8.70
N THR A 14 4.67 -9.42 9.62
CA THR A 14 4.30 -10.83 9.50
C THR A 14 2.77 -11.02 9.59
N VAL A 15 2.12 -10.36 10.55
CA VAL A 15 0.65 -10.40 10.69
C VAL A 15 -0.03 -9.82 9.45
N ILE A 16 0.47 -8.68 8.95
CA ILE A 16 0.00 -8.05 7.71
C ILE A 16 0.12 -9.05 6.55
N LEU A 17 1.30 -9.65 6.37
CA LEU A 17 1.59 -10.56 5.27
C LEU A 17 0.64 -11.77 5.28
N VAL A 18 0.53 -12.45 6.42
CA VAL A 18 -0.34 -13.62 6.58
C VAL A 18 -1.79 -13.25 6.31
N ARG A 19 -2.27 -12.18 6.94
CA ARG A 19 -3.67 -11.77 6.83
C ARG A 19 -4.03 -11.33 5.42
N TYR A 20 -3.19 -10.51 4.79
CA TYR A 20 -3.44 -10.03 3.44
C TYR A 20 -3.40 -11.19 2.45
N THR A 21 -2.44 -12.11 2.59
CA THR A 21 -2.37 -13.34 1.79
C THR A 21 -3.66 -14.17 1.90
N VAL A 22 -4.13 -14.44 3.13
CA VAL A 22 -5.37 -15.19 3.35
C VAL A 22 -6.56 -14.48 2.70
N LEU A 23 -6.67 -13.15 2.81
CA LEU A 23 -7.77 -12.39 2.22
C LEU A 23 -7.70 -12.37 0.68
N THR A 24 -6.50 -12.28 0.09
CA THR A 24 -6.29 -12.36 -1.36
C THR A 24 -6.67 -13.75 -1.89
N VAL A 25 -6.15 -14.81 -1.27
CA VAL A 25 -6.44 -16.20 -1.68
C VAL A 25 -7.94 -16.50 -1.56
N ARG A 26 -8.59 -16.05 -0.49
CA ARG A 26 -10.05 -16.19 -0.28
C ARG A 26 -10.90 -15.20 -1.08
N LYS A 27 -10.30 -14.37 -1.96
CA LYS A 27 -10.98 -13.37 -2.81
C LYS A 27 -11.88 -12.41 -2.02
N ARG A 28 -11.48 -12.08 -0.78
CA ARG A 28 -12.20 -11.13 0.09
C ARG A 28 -11.78 -9.68 -0.13
N ILE A 29 -10.66 -9.48 -0.82
CA ILE A 29 -10.12 -8.18 -1.24
C ILE A 29 -9.74 -8.25 -2.71
N GLU A 30 -9.65 -7.08 -3.36
CA GLU A 30 -9.33 -6.93 -4.78
C GLU A 30 -8.09 -6.04 -4.94
N PRO A 31 -6.92 -6.55 -4.53
CA PRO A 31 -5.73 -5.74 -4.40
C PRO A 31 -5.16 -5.34 -5.76
N SER A 32 -4.55 -4.16 -5.86
CA SER A 32 -3.86 -3.72 -7.08
C SER A 32 -2.49 -4.37 -7.19
N LEU A 33 -2.29 -5.29 -8.14
CA LEU A 33 -0.96 -5.85 -8.41
C LEU A 33 0.06 -4.76 -8.78
N ALA A 34 -0.39 -3.76 -9.55
CA ALA A 34 0.46 -2.66 -10.02
C ALA A 34 1.08 -1.88 -8.84
N MET A 35 0.27 -1.53 -7.85
CA MET A 35 0.72 -0.86 -6.63
C MET A 35 1.85 -1.64 -5.93
N TRP A 36 1.64 -2.93 -5.67
CA TRP A 36 2.63 -3.74 -4.95
C TRP A 36 3.93 -3.94 -5.73
N ILE A 37 3.86 -4.03 -7.07
CA ILE A 37 5.05 -4.05 -7.92
C ILE A 37 5.79 -2.72 -7.86
N PHE A 38 5.09 -1.59 -7.96
CA PHE A 38 5.73 -0.26 -7.91
C PHE A 38 6.36 0.01 -6.55
N PHE A 39 5.70 -0.40 -5.47
CA PHE A 39 6.33 -0.39 -4.14
C PHE A 39 7.56 -1.26 -4.10
N SER A 40 7.51 -2.51 -4.57
CA SER A 40 8.67 -3.41 -4.56
C SER A 40 9.90 -2.78 -5.22
N ILE A 41 9.73 -2.19 -6.40
CA ILE A 41 10.80 -1.48 -7.11
C ILE A 41 11.37 -0.35 -6.25
N ALA A 42 10.48 0.47 -5.69
CA ALA A 42 10.91 1.68 -5.01
C ALA A 42 11.46 1.44 -3.60
N VAL A 43 10.99 0.43 -2.88
CA VAL A 43 11.55 0.05 -1.57
C VAL A 43 12.92 -0.59 -1.72
N VAL A 44 13.13 -1.41 -2.76
CA VAL A 44 14.47 -1.94 -3.08
C VAL A 44 15.42 -0.82 -3.45
N GLY A 45 15.01 0.09 -4.34
CA GLY A 45 15.83 1.25 -4.71
C GLY A 45 16.10 2.19 -3.52
N SER A 46 15.13 2.38 -2.64
CA SER A 46 15.24 3.18 -1.41
C SER A 46 16.27 2.59 -0.46
N LEU A 47 16.25 1.28 -0.22
CA LEU A 47 17.24 0.64 0.62
C LEU A 47 18.62 0.69 -0.01
N PHE A 48 18.72 0.46 -1.32
CA PHE A 48 19.99 0.58 -2.04
C PHE A 48 20.56 2.00 -1.86
N SER A 49 19.80 3.05 -2.16
CA SER A 49 20.23 4.44 -1.96
C SER A 49 20.68 4.71 -0.53
N TYR A 50 19.95 4.20 0.46
CA TYR A 50 20.29 4.32 1.88
C TYR A 50 21.65 3.69 2.24
N LEU A 51 21.94 2.49 1.74
CA LEU A 51 23.20 1.79 2.00
C LEU A 51 24.41 2.44 1.30
N PHE A 52 24.19 3.23 0.25
CA PHE A 52 25.25 3.97 -0.46
C PHE A 52 25.46 5.41 0.06
N ASP A 53 24.56 5.92 0.91
CA ASP A 53 24.65 7.29 1.45
C ASP A 53 25.64 7.40 2.62
N GLY A 54 26.02 6.28 3.25
CA GLY A 54 26.99 6.22 4.35
C GLY A 54 27.16 4.81 4.92
N ASP A 55 27.80 4.70 6.10
CA ASP A 55 28.01 3.44 6.83
C ASP A 55 26.73 2.94 7.54
N PHE A 56 25.66 2.75 6.77
CA PHE A 56 24.39 2.25 7.29
C PHE A 56 24.24 0.75 7.05
N SER A 57 23.62 0.05 8.00
CA SER A 57 23.22 -1.35 7.88
C SER A 57 21.75 -1.47 7.46
N PRO A 58 21.33 -2.54 6.77
CA PRO A 58 19.90 -2.81 6.52
C PRO A 58 19.04 -2.83 7.80
N LEU A 59 19.65 -3.12 8.95
CA LEU A 59 18.98 -3.13 10.25
C LEU A 59 18.69 -1.71 10.78
N ASP A 60 19.44 -0.69 10.33
CA ASP A 60 19.22 0.71 10.72
C ASP A 60 17.99 1.33 10.06
N ASN A 61 17.47 0.66 9.01
CA ASN A 61 16.22 0.99 8.35
C ASN A 61 15.34 -0.27 8.23
N ILE A 62 15.01 -0.85 9.40
CA ILE A 62 14.27 -2.11 9.49
C ILE A 62 12.90 -2.05 8.79
N LEU A 63 12.25 -0.88 8.77
CA LEU A 63 11.00 -0.70 8.06
C LEU A 63 11.19 -0.94 6.57
N ASN A 64 12.13 -0.22 5.93
CA ASN A 64 12.40 -0.39 4.51
C ASN A 64 12.84 -1.83 4.18
N THR A 65 13.68 -2.44 5.02
CA THR A 65 14.15 -3.82 4.82
C THR A 65 13.01 -4.83 4.90
N SER A 66 12.14 -4.71 5.91
CA SER A 66 10.99 -5.60 6.05
C SER A 66 9.92 -5.36 4.97
N ASP A 67 9.78 -4.13 4.49
CA ASP A 67 8.87 -3.78 3.39
C ASP A 67 9.28 -4.43 2.08
N ILE A 68 10.57 -4.68 1.83
CA ILE A 68 11.02 -5.45 0.65
C ILE A 68 10.39 -6.85 0.68
N VAL A 69 10.52 -7.55 1.81
CA VAL A 69 9.97 -8.91 1.98
C VAL A 69 8.45 -8.88 1.83
N LEU A 70 7.80 -7.93 2.48
CA LEU A 70 6.34 -7.77 2.42
C LEU A 70 5.87 -7.50 0.99
N CYS A 71 6.43 -6.49 0.32
CA CYS A 71 5.97 -6.05 -1.00
C CYS A 71 6.24 -7.09 -2.08
N LEU A 72 7.42 -7.74 -2.09
CA LEU A 72 7.73 -8.80 -3.04
C LEU A 72 6.82 -10.01 -2.84
N THR A 73 6.62 -10.42 -1.60
CA THR A 73 5.76 -11.59 -1.30
C THR A 73 4.32 -11.31 -1.66
N LEU A 74 3.77 -10.13 -1.30
CA LEU A 74 2.41 -9.77 -1.66
C LEU A 74 2.25 -9.60 -3.17
N SER A 75 3.24 -9.04 -3.87
CA SER A 75 3.23 -8.99 -5.34
C SER A 75 3.12 -10.39 -5.95
N ALA A 76 3.92 -11.34 -5.46
CA ALA A 76 3.88 -12.73 -5.91
C ALA A 76 2.52 -13.39 -5.59
N VAL A 77 2.03 -13.24 -4.36
CA VAL A 77 0.73 -13.79 -3.94
C VAL A 77 -0.40 -13.24 -4.79
N ILE A 78 -0.42 -11.93 -5.07
CA ILE A 78 -1.45 -11.31 -5.91
C ILE A 78 -1.29 -11.74 -7.37
N TYR A 79 -0.07 -11.94 -7.86
CA TYR A 79 0.15 -12.42 -9.22
C TYR A 79 -0.43 -13.83 -9.41
N PHE A 80 -0.15 -14.77 -8.50
CA PHE A 80 -0.61 -16.16 -8.61
C PHE A 80 -2.05 -16.36 -8.14
N PHE A 81 -2.46 -15.69 -7.06
CA PHE A 81 -3.75 -15.90 -6.40
C PHE A 81 -4.67 -14.69 -6.46
N GLY A 82 -4.35 -13.62 -7.18
CA GLY A 82 -5.23 -12.47 -7.39
C GLY A 82 -6.41 -12.77 -8.32
N GLY A 83 -7.49 -12.00 -8.21
CA GLY A 83 -8.62 -12.06 -9.16
C GLY A 83 -8.26 -11.41 -10.51
N ARG A 84 -9.15 -11.50 -11.51
CA ARG A 84 -8.97 -10.77 -12.79
C ARG A 84 -8.85 -9.27 -12.57
N GLU A 85 -9.59 -8.75 -11.60
CA GLU A 85 -9.54 -7.35 -11.22
C GLU A 85 -8.13 -6.94 -10.79
N ALA A 86 -7.33 -7.80 -10.16
CA ALA A 86 -5.98 -7.45 -9.70
C ALA A 86 -5.00 -7.14 -10.85
N ARG A 87 -5.31 -7.51 -12.09
CA ARG A 87 -4.45 -7.29 -13.27
C ARG A 87 -4.40 -5.81 -13.68
N PHE A 88 -3.32 -5.46 -14.40
CA PHE A 88 -3.08 -4.12 -14.91
C PHE A 88 -4.21 -3.63 -15.83
N ASN A 89 -4.87 -2.55 -15.41
CA ASN A 89 -5.77 -1.78 -16.23
C ASN A 89 -5.03 -0.70 -17.05
N ARG A 90 -5.75 0.04 -17.92
CA ARG A 90 -5.13 1.08 -18.79
C ARG A 90 -4.44 2.19 -17.99
N PHE A 91 -5.04 2.60 -16.87
CA PHE A 91 -4.47 3.63 -15.99
C PHE A 91 -3.20 3.12 -15.29
N GLU A 92 -3.19 1.88 -14.83
CA GLU A 92 -2.02 1.25 -14.21
C GLU A 92 -0.86 1.07 -15.20
N LYS A 93 -1.16 0.80 -16.47
CA LYS A 93 -0.14 0.78 -17.54
C LYS A 93 0.46 2.18 -17.78
N LEU A 94 -0.34 3.23 -17.66
CA LEU A 94 0.17 4.61 -17.70
C LEU A 94 1.09 4.88 -16.50
N CYS A 95 0.69 4.48 -15.29
CA CYS A 95 1.56 4.56 -14.12
C CYS A 95 2.86 3.77 -14.33
N LEU A 96 2.80 2.57 -14.89
CA LEU A 96 3.99 1.77 -15.22
C LEU A 96 4.90 2.50 -16.20
N ALA A 97 4.35 3.12 -17.25
CA ALA A 97 5.15 3.90 -18.20
C ALA A 97 5.86 5.08 -17.50
N LEU A 98 5.19 5.78 -16.59
CA LEU A 98 5.79 6.87 -15.81
C LEU A 98 6.89 6.36 -14.87
N VAL A 99 6.66 5.25 -14.16
CA VAL A 99 7.68 4.62 -13.30
C VAL A 99 8.89 4.20 -14.14
N SER A 100 8.68 3.58 -15.30
CA SER A 100 9.77 3.21 -16.22
C SER A 100 10.55 4.41 -16.73
N LEU A 101 9.88 5.53 -17.02
CA LEU A 101 10.54 6.78 -17.43
C LEU A 101 11.43 7.32 -16.30
N ILE A 102 10.93 7.33 -15.06
CA ILE A 102 11.69 7.78 -13.89
C ILE A 102 12.91 6.88 -13.66
N LEU A 103 12.76 5.56 -13.76
CA LEU A 103 13.87 4.61 -13.64
C LEU A 103 14.91 4.80 -14.74
N THR A 104 14.47 5.05 -15.98
CA THR A 104 15.36 5.31 -17.11
C THR A 104 16.15 6.60 -16.88
N TYR A 105 15.49 7.68 -16.47
CA TYR A 105 16.16 8.93 -16.12
C TYR A 105 17.16 8.75 -14.98
N TRP A 106 16.78 8.02 -13.94
CA TRP A 106 17.65 7.70 -12.81
C TRP A 106 18.93 6.95 -13.24
N TYR A 107 18.78 5.94 -14.10
CA TYR A 107 19.90 5.15 -14.63
C TYR A 107 20.99 6.01 -15.28
N PHE A 108 20.59 7.10 -15.96
CA PHE A 108 21.53 8.03 -16.59
C PHE A 108 22.06 9.11 -15.65
N SER A 109 21.22 9.66 -14.77
CA SER A 109 21.59 10.81 -13.92
C SER A 109 22.62 10.47 -12.85
N LYS A 110 22.55 9.28 -12.25
CA LYS A 110 23.45 8.74 -11.19
C LYS A 110 23.68 9.65 -9.96
N ALA A 111 23.04 10.81 -9.86
CA ALA A 111 23.18 11.72 -8.73
C ALA A 111 22.35 11.25 -7.52
N HIS A 112 22.96 11.23 -6.33
CA HIS A 112 22.34 10.76 -5.08
C HIS A 112 21.02 11.48 -4.75
N PHE A 113 20.99 12.81 -4.88
CA PHE A 113 19.77 13.60 -4.67
C PHE A 113 18.66 13.21 -5.64
N THR A 114 19.01 12.98 -6.91
CA THR A 114 18.07 12.59 -7.97
C THR A 114 17.53 11.19 -7.75
N THR A 115 18.35 10.26 -7.25
CA THR A 115 17.91 8.92 -6.82
C THR A 115 16.83 9.02 -5.76
N ASN A 116 17.07 9.80 -4.70
CA ASN A 116 16.14 9.93 -3.60
C ASN A 116 14.82 10.55 -4.04
N LEU A 117 14.86 11.64 -4.80
CA LEU A 117 13.65 12.27 -5.33
C LEU A 117 12.85 11.34 -6.25
N SER A 118 13.53 10.60 -7.12
CA SER A 118 12.92 9.65 -8.06
C SER A 118 12.19 8.52 -7.32
N LEU A 119 12.81 7.96 -6.28
CA LEU A 119 12.24 6.88 -5.48
C LEU A 119 11.04 7.35 -4.66
N GLN A 120 11.08 8.57 -4.12
CA GLN A 120 9.92 9.16 -3.45
C GLN A 120 8.75 9.37 -4.43
N LEU A 121 9.03 9.82 -5.65
CA LEU A 121 8.03 10.01 -6.69
C LEU A 121 7.40 8.67 -7.13
N ILE A 122 8.20 7.63 -7.31
CA ILE A 122 7.67 6.29 -7.64
C ILE A 122 6.75 5.78 -6.52
N GLN A 123 7.14 5.95 -5.25
CA GLN A 123 6.31 5.52 -4.12
C GLN A 123 5.01 6.30 -4.04
N PHE A 124 5.02 7.59 -4.35
CA PHE A 124 3.78 8.36 -4.46
C PHE A 124 2.89 7.86 -5.61
N ILE A 125 3.45 7.65 -6.80
CA ILE A 125 2.73 7.11 -7.97
C ILE A 125 2.14 5.73 -7.66
N ALA A 126 2.82 4.92 -6.85
CA ALA A 126 2.39 3.59 -6.47
C ALA A 126 1.05 3.55 -5.72
N TYR A 127 0.65 4.62 -5.04
CA TYR A 127 -0.68 4.70 -4.43
C TYR A 127 -1.80 4.99 -5.45
N LEU A 128 -1.50 5.64 -6.59
CA LEU A 128 -2.50 6.05 -7.57
C LEU A 128 -3.34 4.88 -8.11
N PRO A 129 -2.78 3.69 -8.42
CA PRO A 129 -3.57 2.51 -8.76
C PRO A 129 -4.68 2.15 -7.76
N VAL A 130 -4.38 2.21 -6.46
CA VAL A 130 -5.35 1.92 -5.40
C VAL A 130 -6.42 2.98 -5.33
N TYR A 131 -6.01 4.25 -5.33
CA TYR A 131 -6.93 5.40 -5.35
C TYR A 131 -7.91 5.30 -6.52
N TYR A 132 -7.39 5.05 -7.73
CA TYR A 132 -8.20 4.94 -8.94
C TYR A 132 -9.18 3.76 -8.86
N ARG A 133 -8.75 2.60 -8.35
CA ARG A 133 -9.62 1.42 -8.19
C ARG A 133 -10.75 1.67 -7.20
N MET A 134 -10.43 2.19 -6.02
CA MET A 134 -11.44 2.50 -5.00
C MET A 134 -12.44 3.55 -5.50
N TRP A 135 -11.94 4.58 -6.20
CA TRP A 135 -12.78 5.59 -6.82
C TRP A 135 -13.72 4.99 -7.86
N LYS A 136 -13.19 4.15 -8.76
CA LYS A 136 -13.98 3.51 -9.82
C LYS A 136 -14.97 2.48 -9.30
N ALA A 137 -14.59 1.72 -8.28
CA ALA A 137 -15.44 0.70 -7.68
C ALA A 137 -16.51 1.30 -6.76
N GLY A 138 -16.32 2.54 -6.28
CA GLY A 138 -17.23 3.19 -5.33
C GLY A 138 -17.28 2.52 -3.96
N ARG A 139 -16.34 1.63 -3.65
CA ARG A 139 -16.25 0.88 -2.38
C ARG A 139 -14.80 0.63 -2.01
N ASN A 140 -14.57 0.30 -0.74
CA ASN A 140 -13.27 -0.16 -0.29
C ASN A 140 -12.95 -1.54 -0.91
N THR A 141 -11.83 -1.64 -1.63
CA THR A 141 -11.34 -2.89 -2.25
C THR A 141 -10.24 -3.55 -1.43
N GLU A 142 -9.78 -2.89 -0.38
CA GLU A 142 -8.62 -3.26 0.42
C GLU A 142 -9.01 -3.61 1.86
N SER A 143 -8.09 -4.24 2.58
CA SER A 143 -8.32 -4.58 3.99
C SER A 143 -8.00 -3.41 4.91
N PHE A 144 -9.04 -2.79 5.50
CA PHE A 144 -8.88 -1.65 6.41
C PHE A 144 -7.86 -1.93 7.53
N LEU A 145 -8.02 -3.04 8.26
CA LEU A 145 -7.11 -3.40 9.34
C LEU A 145 -5.66 -3.65 8.87
N THR A 146 -5.42 -4.13 7.64
CA THR A 146 -4.05 -4.27 7.13
C THR A 146 -3.41 -2.90 6.96
N TRP A 147 -4.15 -1.94 6.38
CA TRP A 147 -3.68 -0.59 6.20
C TRP A 147 -3.53 0.18 7.52
N THR A 148 -4.37 -0.09 8.52
CA THR A 148 -4.19 0.42 9.89
C THR A 148 -2.90 -0.11 10.51
N LEU A 149 -2.59 -1.39 10.34
CA LEU A 149 -1.34 -1.97 10.83
C LEU A 149 -0.12 -1.38 10.09
N LEU A 150 -0.20 -1.16 8.77
CA LEU A 150 0.84 -0.44 8.00
C LEU A 150 1.05 1.00 8.49
N PHE A 151 -0.02 1.68 8.90
CA PHE A 151 0.08 2.99 9.52
C PHE A 151 0.78 2.92 10.88
N ILE A 152 0.37 1.99 11.74
CA ILE A 152 0.97 1.82 13.08
C ILE A 152 2.47 1.50 12.97
N VAL A 153 2.85 0.57 12.08
CA VAL A 153 4.26 0.17 11.94
C VAL A 153 5.14 1.30 11.39
N SER A 154 4.61 2.13 10.47
CA SER A 154 5.33 3.30 9.97
C SER A 154 5.50 4.39 11.03
N VAL A 155 4.50 4.59 11.90
CA VAL A 155 4.62 5.48 13.07
C VAL A 155 5.64 4.96 14.07
N ILE A 156 5.63 3.67 14.41
CA ILE A 156 6.62 3.07 15.32
C ILE A 156 8.05 3.26 14.76
N SER A 157 8.22 3.03 13.47
CA SER A 157 9.51 3.14 12.80
C SER A 157 10.04 4.58 12.73
N LEU A 158 9.18 5.58 12.85
CA LEU A 158 9.60 6.99 12.90
C LEU A 158 10.49 7.30 14.11
N PHE A 159 10.26 6.61 15.23
CA PHE A 159 11.04 6.79 16.47
C PHE A 159 12.42 6.12 16.43
N ASP A 160 12.66 5.23 15.46
CA ASP A 160 13.89 4.43 15.35
C ASP A 160 14.68 4.72 14.07
N ALA A 161 14.16 5.58 13.19
CA ALA A 161 14.76 5.92 11.92
C ALA A 161 16.11 6.65 12.11
N LYS A 162 17.19 6.07 11.58
CA LYS A 162 18.52 6.70 11.55
C LYS A 162 18.86 7.28 10.19
N GLY A 163 19.22 8.56 10.20
CA GLY A 163 19.58 9.30 8.99
C GLY A 163 18.38 9.91 8.29
N THR A 164 18.64 10.95 7.49
CA THR A 164 17.61 11.73 6.79
C THR A 164 16.77 10.87 5.86
N LEU A 165 17.38 9.89 5.18
CA LEU A 165 16.71 9.00 4.25
C LEU A 165 15.68 8.09 4.92
N ALA A 166 16.05 7.44 6.03
CA ALA A 166 15.13 6.61 6.80
C ALA A 166 13.97 7.44 7.37
N MET A 167 14.25 8.66 7.84
CA MET A 167 13.22 9.57 8.36
C MET A 167 12.22 9.98 7.28
N ILE A 168 12.68 10.41 6.09
CA ILE A 168 11.80 10.77 4.97
C ILE A 168 10.95 9.57 4.56
N TYR A 169 11.54 8.37 4.50
CA TYR A 169 10.83 7.14 4.18
C TYR A 169 9.67 6.88 5.15
N SER A 170 9.93 6.91 6.46
CA SER A 170 8.93 6.69 7.52
C SER A 170 7.84 7.77 7.55
N ILE A 171 8.21 9.05 7.42
CA ILE A 171 7.24 10.16 7.36
C ILE A 171 6.31 9.99 6.16
N ARG A 172 6.87 9.72 4.98
CA ARG A 172 6.09 9.55 3.76
C ARG A 172 5.17 8.34 3.84
N ALA A 173 5.68 7.20 4.31
CA ALA A 173 4.85 6.00 4.53
C ALA A 173 3.66 6.30 5.46
N THR A 174 3.92 7.01 6.56
CA THR A 174 2.89 7.43 7.53
C THR A 174 1.84 8.34 6.86
N ALA A 175 2.29 9.39 6.18
CA ALA A 175 1.41 10.37 5.55
C ALA A 175 0.54 9.76 4.44
N CYS A 176 1.13 9.02 3.50
CA CYS A 176 0.37 8.40 2.41
C CYS A 176 -0.61 7.35 2.93
N THR A 177 -0.21 6.55 3.92
CA THR A 177 -1.11 5.55 4.52
C THR A 177 -2.26 6.21 5.26
N ALA A 178 -2.02 7.31 5.99
CA ALA A 178 -3.07 8.08 6.64
C ALA A 178 -4.10 8.62 5.62
N ILE A 179 -3.64 9.21 4.51
CA ILE A 179 -4.53 9.72 3.46
C ILE A 179 -5.35 8.58 2.85
N LEU A 180 -4.74 7.42 2.61
CA LEU A 180 -5.45 6.25 2.10
C LEU A 180 -6.50 5.74 3.10
N LEU A 181 -6.18 5.67 4.39
CA LEU A 181 -7.13 5.29 5.44
C LEU A 181 -8.31 6.26 5.50
N LEU A 182 -8.07 7.57 5.40
CA LEU A 182 -9.14 8.57 5.33
C LEU A 182 -10.06 8.35 4.13
N LEU A 183 -9.50 7.97 2.98
CA LEU A 183 -10.31 7.60 1.82
C LEU A 183 -11.15 6.35 2.09
N MET A 184 -10.57 5.31 2.68
CA MET A 184 -11.30 4.07 3.02
C MET A 184 -12.48 4.38 3.96
N ILE A 185 -12.25 5.20 5.00
CA ILE A 185 -13.28 5.65 5.94
C ILE A 185 -14.39 6.38 5.18
N ARG A 186 -14.03 7.35 4.32
CA ARG A 186 -14.99 8.12 3.52
C ARG A 186 -15.87 7.21 2.64
N LEU A 187 -15.29 6.16 2.05
CA LEU A 187 -16.03 5.22 1.20
C LEU A 187 -16.95 4.31 2.01
N GLU A 188 -16.54 3.88 3.20
CA GLU A 188 -17.38 3.06 4.09
C GLU A 188 -18.60 3.86 4.59
N ILE A 189 -18.39 5.11 5.02
CA ILE A 189 -19.47 6.01 5.46
C ILE A 189 -20.49 6.26 4.35
N LYS A 190 -20.05 6.39 3.08
CA LYS A 190 -20.97 6.59 1.95
C LYS A 190 -21.83 5.37 1.62
N LYS A 191 -21.37 4.17 1.97
CA LYS A 191 -22.04 2.91 1.66
C LYS A 191 -23.25 2.66 2.56
N GLU A 192 -23.15 2.99 3.84
CA GLU A 192 -24.23 2.82 4.82
C GLU A 192 -25.57 3.49 4.45
N PRO A 193 -25.64 4.77 4.04
CA PRO A 193 -26.90 5.41 3.67
C PRO A 193 -27.53 4.82 2.41
N ALA A 194 -26.73 4.35 1.45
CA ALA A 194 -27.23 3.73 0.21
C ALA A 194 -27.84 2.34 0.47
N GLU A 195 -27.19 1.51 1.30
CA GLU A 195 -27.71 0.19 1.66
C GLU A 195 -28.93 0.28 2.60
N ALA A 196 -28.95 1.23 3.53
CA ALA A 196 -30.10 1.46 4.40
C ALA A 196 -31.36 1.81 3.60
N GLY A 197 -31.25 2.67 2.58
CA GLY A 197 -32.36 3.01 1.68
C GLY A 197 -32.88 1.82 0.87
N SER A 198 -31.96 1.02 0.30
CA SER A 198 -32.31 -0.18 -0.48
C SER A 198 -33.00 -1.26 0.38
N ARG A 199 -32.48 -1.50 1.58
CA ARG A 199 -33.04 -2.49 2.52
C ARG A 199 -34.45 -2.10 3.00
N ASN A 200 -34.69 -0.79 3.18
CA ASN A 200 -36.00 -0.27 3.57
C ASN A 200 -37.03 -0.37 2.41
N LYS A 201 -36.59 -0.13 1.17
CA LYS A 201 -37.43 -0.32 -0.03
C LYS A 201 -37.84 -1.78 -0.22
N LYS A 202 -36.90 -2.72 -0.05
CA LYS A 202 -37.18 -4.17 -0.14
C LYS A 202 -38.20 -4.64 0.91
N ARG A 203 -38.06 -4.17 2.16
CA ARG A 203 -39.03 -4.47 3.24
C ARG A 203 -40.43 -3.90 2.97
N ARG A 204 -40.56 -2.75 2.31
CA ARG A 204 -41.87 -2.23 1.90
C ARG A 204 -42.52 -3.12 0.85
N ILE A 205 -41.77 -3.51 -0.18
CA ILE A 205 -42.28 -4.39 -1.25
C ILE A 205 -42.73 -5.75 -0.68
N GLU A 206 -41.96 -6.35 0.23
CA GLU A 206 -42.35 -7.60 0.90
C GLU A 206 -43.61 -7.44 1.76
N LYS A 207 -43.76 -6.30 2.46
CA LYS A 207 -45.00 -6.00 3.21
C LYS A 207 -46.21 -5.84 2.30
N ASP A 208 -46.04 -5.17 1.17
CA ASP A 208 -47.13 -4.94 0.22
C ASP A 208 -47.56 -6.25 -0.47
N LEU A 209 -46.61 -7.13 -0.80
CA LEU A 209 -46.88 -8.48 -1.34
C LEU A 209 -47.59 -9.40 -0.33
N SER A 210 -47.33 -9.25 0.97
CA SER A 210 -47.96 -10.07 2.01
C SER A 210 -49.43 -9.70 2.33
N ARG A 211 -49.94 -8.60 1.75
CA ARG A 211 -51.31 -8.11 1.95
C ARG A 211 -52.26 -8.45 0.79
N CYS A 212 -51.75 -9.03 -0.29
CA CYS A 212 -52.54 -9.56 -1.40
C CYS A 212 -52.69 -11.07 -1.25
#